data_AF-A0AAJ7SIX7-F1
#
_entry.id   AF-A0AAJ7SIX7-F1
#
_cell.length_a   1.000
_cell.length_b   1.000
_cell.length_c   1.000
_cell.angle_alpha   90.00
_cell.angle_beta   90.00
_cell.angle_gamma   90.00
#
_symmetry.space_group_name_H-M   'P 1'
#
loop_
_entity.id
_entity.type
_entity.pdbx_description
1 polymer ?
#
loop_
_entity_poly.entity_id
_entity_poly.type
_entity_poly.pdbx_seq_one_letter_code
_entity_poly.pdbx_strand_id
1 'polypeptide(L)'
;MDRSEWWQGELADDIYRVLREKELSLPRFCARSPQLHLRRHFVDLLATLSERLQLSVATHHLAIAMLDVFMDRHDITVRCLYTCSICYLIIAAKFEEMDEHVPRLDWVNRLEVMIKQGLSLSKEELQQTEFLLLCTLDWNLCTPTAAHFVDYFLWLSRREDAPAGGSSYRHAYTTKYTAHFLQLALQDHVFLSFRPSVVAAASIALARIEVKLPSAWTLYMQHFTGLAWEMILPCVEQLIW
;
A
#
# COMPACT_ATOMS: atom_id res chain seq x y z
N MET A 1 -7.56 17.76 11.59
CA MET A 1 -8.81 16.98 11.70
C MET A 1 -8.41 15.53 11.53
N ASP A 2 -8.67 14.70 12.54
CA ASP A 2 -8.42 13.26 12.47
C ASP A 2 -9.02 12.70 11.18
N ARG A 3 -8.26 11.86 10.44
CA ARG A 3 -8.91 10.91 9.54
C ARG A 3 -9.87 10.14 10.43
N SER A 4 -11.18 10.34 10.31
CA SER A 4 -12.13 9.58 11.12
C SER A 4 -11.81 8.12 10.86
N GLU A 5 -11.37 7.41 11.91
CA GLU A 5 -10.99 6.01 11.86
C GLU A 5 -12.20 5.19 11.40
N TRP A 6 -12.38 5.06 10.08
CA TRP A 6 -13.62 4.58 9.49
C TRP A 6 -13.98 3.19 10.00
N TRP A 7 -12.96 2.41 10.36
CA TRP A 7 -13.05 1.09 10.96
C TRP A 7 -13.71 1.04 12.34
N GLN A 8 -13.93 2.18 12.99
CA GLN A 8 -14.63 2.27 14.28
C GLN A 8 -16.07 2.77 14.14
N GLY A 9 -16.46 3.21 12.94
CA GLY A 9 -17.80 3.73 12.68
C GLY A 9 -18.83 2.64 12.40
N GLU A 10 -20.12 3.02 12.42
CA GLU A 10 -21.24 2.13 12.12
C GLU A 10 -21.20 1.56 10.68
N LEU A 11 -20.51 2.25 9.77
CA LEU A 11 -20.33 1.84 8.37
C LEU A 11 -19.09 0.98 8.13
N ALA A 12 -18.33 0.59 9.17
CA ALA A 12 -17.07 -0.14 9.01
C ALA A 12 -17.23 -1.42 8.17
N ASP A 13 -18.27 -2.21 8.44
CA ASP A 13 -18.50 -3.48 7.73
C ASP A 13 -18.92 -3.26 6.27
N ASP A 14 -19.66 -2.19 5.97
CA ASP A 14 -20.05 -1.84 4.61
C ASP A 14 -18.87 -1.29 3.80
N ILE A 15 -18.04 -0.44 4.41
CA ILE A 15 -16.79 0.05 3.79
C ILE A 15 -15.86 -1.13 3.51
N TYR A 16 -15.69 -2.04 4.48
CA TYR A 16 -14.89 -3.24 4.29
C TYR A 16 -15.41 -4.10 3.13
N ARG A 17 -16.74 -4.29 3.05
CA ARG A 17 -17.37 -5.05 1.96
C ARG A 17 -17.08 -4.42 0.59
N VAL A 18 -17.21 -3.09 0.47
CA VAL A 18 -16.88 -2.37 -0.78
C VAL A 18 -15.40 -2.51 -1.14
N LEU A 19 -14.48 -2.42 -0.16
CA LEU A 19 -13.06 -2.65 -0.40
C LEU A 19 -12.79 -4.07 -0.90
N ARG A 20 -13.45 -5.08 -0.31
CA ARG A 20 -13.34 -6.49 -0.75
C ARG A 20 -13.93 -6.70 -2.15
N GLU A 21 -15.05 -6.08 -2.48
CA GLU A 21 -15.63 -6.14 -3.83
C GLU A 21 -14.69 -5.52 -4.88
N LYS A 22 -14.15 -4.33 -4.60
CA LYS A 22 -13.18 -3.66 -5.49
C LYS A 22 -11.90 -4.47 -5.65
N GLU A 23 -11.41 -5.09 -4.59
CA GLU A 23 -10.25 -5.98 -4.64
C GLU A 23 -10.42 -7.13 -5.65
N LEU A 24 -11.63 -7.69 -5.78
CA LEU A 24 -11.91 -8.76 -6.75
C LEU A 24 -11.89 -8.29 -8.21
N SER A 25 -12.05 -6.98 -8.43
CA SER A 25 -12.02 -6.35 -9.75
C SER A 25 -10.64 -5.85 -10.16
N LEU A 26 -9.61 -6.04 -9.31
CA LEU A 26 -8.26 -5.58 -9.61
C LEU A 26 -7.70 -6.26 -10.86
N PRO A 27 -6.96 -5.51 -11.70
CA PRO A 27 -6.33 -6.07 -12.88
C PRO A 27 -5.28 -7.12 -12.47
N ARG A 28 -5.26 -8.25 -13.18
CA ARG A 28 -4.25 -9.28 -12.96
C ARG A 28 -2.87 -8.77 -13.37
N PHE A 29 -1.94 -8.76 -12.43
CA PHE A 29 -0.52 -8.52 -12.70
C PHE A 29 0.11 -9.76 -13.35
N CYS A 30 0.73 -9.58 -14.51
CA CYS A 30 1.29 -10.66 -15.32
C CYS A 30 2.81 -10.76 -15.24
N ALA A 31 3.49 -9.78 -14.64
CA ALA A 31 4.95 -9.72 -14.52
C ALA A 31 5.68 -9.84 -15.87
N ARG A 32 5.11 -9.28 -16.95
CA ARG A 32 5.68 -9.40 -18.32
C ARG A 32 6.48 -8.18 -18.76
N SER A 33 6.55 -7.16 -17.91
CA SER A 33 7.21 -5.90 -18.20
C SER A 33 8.72 -6.07 -18.45
N PRO A 34 9.30 -5.51 -19.53
CA PRO A 34 10.75 -5.55 -19.74
C PRO A 34 11.51 -4.75 -18.66
N GLN A 35 10.89 -3.71 -18.09
CA GLN A 35 11.42 -2.94 -16.98
C GLN A 35 11.17 -3.53 -15.57
N LEU A 36 10.61 -4.75 -15.45
CA LEU A 36 10.32 -5.36 -14.14
C LEU A 36 11.55 -5.43 -13.22
N HIS A 37 12.73 -5.66 -13.80
CA HIS A 37 14.01 -5.71 -13.07
C HIS A 37 14.36 -4.39 -12.36
N LEU A 38 13.77 -3.26 -12.78
CA LEU A 38 13.96 -1.94 -12.16
C LEU A 38 12.94 -1.67 -11.05
N ARG A 39 11.89 -2.48 -10.91
CA ARG A 39 10.77 -2.22 -9.97
C ARG A 39 11.26 -1.94 -8.55
N ARG A 40 12.14 -2.77 -8.01
CA ARG A 40 12.65 -2.63 -6.63
C ARG A 40 13.29 -1.25 -6.40
N HIS A 41 14.09 -0.79 -7.36
CA HIS A 41 14.68 0.55 -7.32
C HIS A 41 13.61 1.65 -7.29
N PHE A 42 12.54 1.53 -8.05
CA PHE A 42 11.44 2.50 -8.06
C PHE A 42 10.57 2.43 -6.80
N VAL A 43 10.38 1.25 -6.21
CA VAL A 43 9.74 1.11 -4.90
C VAL A 43 10.56 1.83 -3.83
N ASP A 44 11.89 1.64 -3.79
CA ASP A 44 12.80 2.33 -2.87
C ASP A 44 12.84 3.85 -3.09
N LEU A 45 12.82 4.28 -4.35
CA LEU A 45 12.70 5.68 -4.74
C LEU A 45 11.42 6.30 -4.15
N LEU A 46 10.28 5.65 -4.39
CA LEU A 46 8.99 6.12 -3.90
C LEU A 46 8.90 6.08 -2.38
N ALA A 47 9.52 5.11 -1.72
CA ALA A 47 9.59 5.04 -0.27
C ALA A 47 10.36 6.23 0.30
N THR A 48 11.54 6.52 -0.27
CA THR A 48 12.35 7.68 0.12
C THR A 48 11.61 9.00 -0.10
N LEU A 49 10.94 9.16 -1.25
CA LEU A 49 10.15 10.36 -1.54
C LEU A 49 8.97 10.49 -0.57
N SER A 50 8.25 9.40 -0.31
CA SER A 50 7.10 9.40 0.61
C SER A 50 7.50 9.78 2.03
N GLU A 51 8.63 9.25 2.52
CA GLU A 51 9.16 9.61 3.85
C GLU A 51 9.54 11.09 3.93
N ARG A 52 10.25 11.62 2.93
CA ARG A 52 10.66 13.04 2.89
C ARG A 52 9.49 13.99 2.76
N LEU A 53 8.42 13.55 2.10
CA LEU A 53 7.18 14.30 1.93
C LEU A 53 6.16 14.06 3.06
N GLN A 54 6.48 13.16 4.01
CA GLN A 54 5.60 12.76 5.12
C GLN A 54 4.23 12.24 4.64
N LEU A 55 4.21 11.51 3.53
CA LEU A 55 2.98 10.93 2.96
C LEU A 55 2.57 9.68 3.74
N SER A 56 1.26 9.40 3.74
CA SER A 56 0.70 8.22 4.38
C SER A 56 1.10 6.92 3.69
N VAL A 57 1.00 5.82 4.43
CA VAL A 57 1.23 4.46 3.90
C VAL A 57 0.27 4.14 2.76
N ALA A 58 -0.99 4.62 2.84
CA ALA A 58 -1.98 4.47 1.77
C ALA A 58 -1.52 5.12 0.46
N THR A 59 -1.05 6.37 0.52
CA THR A 59 -0.48 7.10 -0.62
C THR A 59 0.68 6.35 -1.26
N HIS A 60 1.64 5.89 -0.45
CA HIS A 60 2.80 5.16 -0.93
C HIS A 60 2.41 3.84 -1.64
N HIS A 61 1.53 3.05 -1.01
CA HIS A 61 1.06 1.79 -1.58
C HIS A 61 0.25 2.01 -2.87
N LEU A 62 -0.61 3.04 -2.91
CA LEU A 62 -1.42 3.36 -4.09
C LEU A 62 -0.53 3.77 -5.27
N ALA A 63 0.49 4.61 -5.03
CA ALA A 63 1.45 5.01 -6.06
C ALA A 63 2.15 3.81 -6.69
N ILE A 64 2.59 2.84 -5.88
CA ILE A 64 3.25 1.62 -6.35
C ILE A 64 2.27 0.72 -7.09
N ALA A 65 1.05 0.54 -6.59
CA ALA A 65 0.03 -0.27 -7.25
C ALA A 65 -0.29 0.27 -8.66
N MET A 66 -0.42 1.59 -8.82
CA MET A 66 -0.64 2.22 -10.12
C MET A 66 0.58 2.07 -11.04
N LEU A 67 1.78 2.25 -10.49
CA LEU A 67 3.04 2.08 -11.25
C LEU A 67 3.19 0.65 -11.77
N ASP A 68 2.88 -0.36 -10.95
CA ASP A 68 2.98 -1.78 -11.33
C ASP A 68 2.03 -2.13 -12.48
N VAL A 69 0.76 -1.71 -12.38
CA VAL A 69 -0.23 -1.90 -13.44
C VAL A 69 0.20 -1.20 -14.74
N PHE A 70 0.76 0.00 -14.63
CA PHE A 70 1.27 0.74 -15.78
C PHE A 70 2.45 0.03 -16.44
N MET A 71 3.45 -0.39 -15.65
CA MET A 71 4.63 -1.10 -16.15
C MET A 71 4.28 -2.43 -16.82
N ASP A 72 3.30 -3.17 -16.31
CA ASP A 72 2.91 -4.48 -16.86
C ASP A 72 2.23 -4.38 -18.24
N ARG A 73 1.78 -3.19 -18.63
CA ARG A 73 1.06 -2.92 -19.89
C ARG A 73 1.87 -2.13 -20.92
N HIS A 74 3.04 -1.62 -20.55
CA HIS A 74 3.82 -0.71 -21.40
C HIS A 74 5.31 -1.08 -21.41
N ASP A 75 5.99 -0.79 -22.52
CA ASP A 75 7.44 -0.79 -22.62
C ASP A 75 7.90 0.68 -22.65
N ILE A 76 8.65 1.09 -21.63
CA ILE A 76 9.01 2.50 -21.43
C ILE A 76 10.48 2.66 -21.07
N THR A 77 11.03 3.81 -21.45
CA THR A 77 12.40 4.17 -21.08
C THR A 77 12.51 4.43 -19.57
N VAL A 78 13.72 4.25 -19.03
CA VAL A 78 14.01 4.57 -17.61
C VAL A 78 13.66 6.02 -17.26
N ARG A 79 13.92 6.96 -18.18
CA ARG A 79 13.59 8.38 -17.98
C ARG A 79 12.08 8.59 -17.85
N CYS A 80 11.29 7.96 -18.72
CA CYS A 80 9.83 7.98 -18.61
C CYS A 80 9.35 7.34 -17.31
N LEU A 81 9.97 6.22 -16.89
CA LEU A 81 9.60 5.51 -15.66
C LEU A 81 9.82 6.37 -14.40
N TYR A 82 10.91 7.16 -14.35
CA TYR A 82 11.10 8.17 -13.30
C TYR A 82 9.99 9.21 -13.28
N THR A 83 9.71 9.85 -14.42
CA THR A 83 8.65 10.85 -14.53
C THR A 83 7.29 10.26 -14.12
N CYS A 84 6.95 9.06 -14.60
CA CYS A 84 5.70 8.39 -14.27
C CYS A 84 5.60 8.04 -12.78
N SER A 85 6.69 7.57 -12.16
CA SER A 85 6.72 7.23 -10.73
C SER A 85 6.41 8.45 -9.87
N ILE A 86 7.05 9.58 -10.15
CA ILE A 86 6.83 10.83 -9.40
C ILE A 86 5.41 11.35 -9.63
N CYS A 87 4.90 11.29 -10.86
CA CYS A 87 3.53 11.67 -11.17
C CYS A 87 2.52 10.78 -10.44
N TYR A 88 2.70 9.46 -10.41
CA TYR A 88 1.83 8.56 -9.66
C TYR A 88 1.86 8.82 -8.15
N LEU A 89 3.01 9.21 -7.59
CA LEU A 89 3.08 9.63 -6.19
C LEU A 89 2.25 10.89 -5.92
N ILE A 90 2.32 11.87 -6.81
CA ILE A 90 1.53 13.12 -6.70
C ILE A 90 0.04 12.84 -6.90
N ILE A 91 -0.34 12.00 -7.87
CA ILE A 91 -1.73 11.56 -8.09
C ILE A 91 -2.26 10.84 -6.85
N ALA A 92 -1.50 9.89 -6.31
CA ALA A 92 -1.88 9.18 -5.08
C ALA A 92 -2.04 10.15 -3.91
N ALA A 93 -1.13 11.11 -3.76
CA ALA A 93 -1.22 12.11 -2.69
C ALA A 93 -2.46 13.00 -2.83
N LYS A 94 -2.80 13.44 -4.06
CA LYS A 94 -4.05 14.18 -4.33
C LYS A 94 -5.31 13.37 -4.04
N PHE A 95 -5.22 12.05 -4.05
CA PHE A 95 -6.35 11.16 -3.82
C PHE A 95 -6.52 10.76 -2.35
N GLU A 96 -5.41 10.47 -1.66
CA GLU A 96 -5.39 9.92 -0.30
C GLU A 96 -5.16 10.96 0.80
N GLU A 97 -4.46 12.05 0.49
CA GLU A 97 -4.11 13.07 1.49
C GLU A 97 -5.14 14.17 1.54
N MET A 98 -5.19 14.84 2.69
CA MET A 98 -5.84 16.14 2.80
C MET A 98 -5.09 17.16 1.93
N ASP A 99 -5.81 18.09 1.30
CA ASP A 99 -5.26 19.11 0.39
C ASP A 99 -4.00 19.81 0.92
N GLU A 100 -3.92 20.06 2.23
CA GLU A 100 -2.78 20.71 2.89
C GLU A 100 -1.48 19.89 2.86
N HIS A 101 -1.60 18.56 2.78
CA HIS A 101 -0.48 17.60 2.77
C HIS A 101 -0.09 17.18 1.36
N VAL A 102 -0.83 17.61 0.33
CA VAL A 102 -0.48 17.32 -1.06
C VAL A 102 0.82 18.05 -1.42
N PRO A 103 1.86 17.33 -1.89
CA PRO A 103 3.17 17.91 -2.11
C PRO A 103 3.16 18.88 -3.30
N ARG A 104 3.73 20.06 -3.11
CA ARG A 104 3.90 21.06 -4.18
C ARG A 104 5.06 20.65 -5.10
N LEU A 105 4.90 20.83 -6.41
CA LEU A 105 5.91 20.51 -7.42
C LEU A 105 7.29 21.13 -7.12
N ASP A 106 7.31 22.41 -6.73
CA ASP A 106 8.56 23.09 -6.38
C ASP A 106 9.30 22.44 -5.22
N TRP A 107 8.56 21.84 -4.27
CA TRP A 107 9.16 21.13 -3.14
C TRP A 107 9.69 19.77 -3.57
N VAL A 108 8.91 19.02 -4.37
CA VAL A 108 9.33 17.74 -4.94
C VAL A 108 10.64 17.90 -5.71
N ASN A 109 10.73 18.87 -6.62
CA ASN A 109 11.93 19.13 -7.42
C ASN A 109 13.17 19.52 -6.59
N ARG A 110 13.00 20.03 -5.36
CA ARG A 110 14.10 20.38 -4.45
C ARG A 110 14.62 19.20 -3.63
N LEU A 111 13.96 18.05 -3.67
CA LEU A 111 14.40 16.88 -2.92
C LEU A 111 15.74 16.38 -3.46
N GLU A 112 16.66 16.03 -2.55
CA GLU A 112 18.01 15.55 -2.88
C GLU A 112 17.97 14.36 -3.86
N VAL A 113 16.98 13.49 -3.71
CA VAL A 113 16.76 12.33 -4.58
C VAL A 113 16.50 12.75 -6.03
N MET A 114 15.68 13.79 -6.25
CA MET A 114 15.41 14.33 -7.59
C MET A 114 16.68 14.91 -8.22
N ILE A 115 17.42 15.69 -7.44
CA ILE A 115 18.67 16.34 -7.87
C ILE A 115 19.72 15.28 -8.24
N LYS A 116 19.89 14.23 -7.43
CA LYS A 116 20.84 13.13 -7.69
C LYS A 116 20.55 12.38 -8.99
N GLN A 117 19.28 12.24 -9.34
CA GLN A 117 18.85 11.60 -10.58
C GLN A 117 18.83 12.56 -11.78
N GLY A 118 19.20 13.83 -11.59
CA GLY A 118 19.14 14.86 -12.63
C GLY A 118 17.72 15.13 -13.13
N LEU A 119 16.72 14.96 -12.27
CA LEU A 119 15.30 15.11 -12.59
C LEU A 119 14.78 16.46 -12.08
N SER A 120 14.07 17.15 -12.96
CA SER A 120 13.31 18.35 -12.63
C SER A 120 12.09 18.39 -13.53
N LEU A 121 10.90 18.31 -12.94
CA LEU A 121 9.64 18.28 -13.68
C LEU A 121 9.11 19.70 -13.84
N SER A 122 8.84 20.11 -15.08
CA SER A 122 8.08 21.34 -15.34
C SER A 122 6.61 21.15 -14.97
N LYS A 123 5.89 22.25 -14.79
CA LYS A 123 4.45 22.20 -14.52
C LYS A 123 3.70 21.58 -15.70
N GLU A 124 4.11 21.92 -16.91
CA GLU A 124 3.54 21.44 -18.16
C GLU A 124 3.78 19.92 -18.31
N GLU A 125 5.00 19.45 -18.05
CA GLU A 125 5.34 18.02 -18.08
C GLU A 125 4.54 17.23 -17.04
N LEU A 126 4.41 17.76 -15.82
CA LEU A 126 3.60 17.15 -14.77
C LEU A 126 2.14 17.01 -15.24
N GLN A 127 1.52 18.10 -15.69
CA GLN A 127 0.10 18.09 -16.10
C GLN A 127 -0.17 17.15 -17.27
N GLN A 128 0.70 17.14 -18.29
CA GLN A 128 0.56 16.26 -19.44
C GLN A 128 0.71 14.79 -19.04
N THR A 129 1.70 14.49 -18.20
CA THR A 129 1.94 13.13 -17.73
C THR A 129 0.80 12.68 -16.83
N GLU A 130 0.35 13.49 -15.86
CA GLU A 130 -0.77 13.13 -14.99
C GLU A 130 -2.02 12.81 -15.79
N PHE A 131 -2.35 13.65 -16.78
CA PHE A 131 -3.49 13.41 -17.66
C PHE A 131 -3.38 12.09 -18.42
N LEU A 132 -2.19 11.79 -18.98
CA LEU A 132 -1.95 10.52 -19.68
C LEU A 132 -2.14 9.33 -18.73
N LEU A 133 -1.52 9.37 -17.55
CA LEU A 133 -1.58 8.28 -16.57
C LEU A 133 -3.01 8.06 -16.08
N LEU A 134 -3.76 9.12 -15.79
CA LEU A 134 -5.19 9.03 -15.42
C LEU A 134 -6.03 8.41 -16.53
N CYS A 135 -5.77 8.77 -17.80
CA CYS A 135 -6.41 8.12 -18.93
C CYS A 135 -6.08 6.62 -18.99
N THR A 136 -4.84 6.20 -18.69
CA THR A 136 -4.48 4.77 -18.67
C THR A 136 -5.15 3.98 -17.55
N LEU A 137 -5.64 4.66 -16.52
CA LEU A 137 -6.40 4.09 -15.41
C LEU A 137 -7.92 4.17 -15.59
N ASP A 138 -8.39 4.66 -16.75
CA ASP A 138 -9.81 4.98 -16.98
C ASP A 138 -10.39 5.85 -15.85
N TRP A 139 -9.56 6.74 -15.29
CA TRP A 139 -9.89 7.60 -14.14
C TRP A 139 -10.29 6.86 -12.86
N ASN A 140 -10.07 5.55 -12.78
CA ASN A 140 -10.39 4.74 -11.62
C ASN A 140 -9.19 4.64 -10.66
N LEU A 141 -9.13 5.58 -9.72
CA LEU A 141 -8.13 5.59 -8.64
C LEU A 141 -8.53 4.76 -7.43
N CYS A 142 -9.76 4.23 -7.38
CA CYS A 142 -10.26 3.45 -6.25
C CYS A 142 -9.68 2.01 -6.23
N THR A 143 -8.37 1.90 -6.15
CA THR A 143 -7.62 0.64 -6.17
C THR A 143 -7.24 0.28 -4.73
N PRO A 144 -7.97 -0.64 -4.06
CA PRO A 144 -7.63 -1.01 -2.70
C PRO A 144 -6.25 -1.67 -2.64
N THR A 145 -5.46 -1.27 -1.65
CA THR A 145 -4.12 -1.80 -1.36
C THR A 145 -4.08 -2.39 0.05
N ALA A 146 -3.03 -3.13 0.40
CA ALA A 146 -2.92 -3.74 1.72
C ALA A 146 -3.00 -2.70 2.86
N ALA A 147 -2.49 -1.49 2.61
CA ALA A 147 -2.57 -0.36 3.55
C ALA A 147 -4.02 0.03 3.91
N HIS A 148 -4.97 -0.14 2.99
CA HIS A 148 -6.39 0.16 3.25
C HIS A 148 -7.07 -0.84 4.18
N PHE A 149 -6.52 -2.05 4.32
CA PHE A 149 -7.08 -3.11 5.15
C PHE A 149 -6.42 -3.19 6.54
N VAL A 150 -5.15 -2.80 6.64
CA VAL A 150 -4.35 -3.06 7.84
C VAL A 150 -4.91 -2.39 9.10
N ASP A 151 -5.39 -1.16 9.02
CA ASP A 151 -5.89 -0.46 10.22
C ASP A 151 -7.15 -1.14 10.79
N TYR A 152 -8.09 -1.55 9.93
CA TYR A 152 -9.27 -2.31 10.33
C TYR A 152 -8.87 -3.66 10.97
N PHE A 153 -7.92 -4.38 10.39
CA PHE A 153 -7.49 -5.67 10.90
C PHE A 153 -6.69 -5.58 12.21
N LEU A 154 -5.84 -4.55 12.36
CA LEU A 154 -5.14 -4.26 13.61
C LEU A 154 -6.13 -3.88 14.72
N TRP A 155 -7.18 -3.14 14.36
CA TRP A 155 -8.26 -2.83 15.30
C TRP A 155 -9.02 -4.09 15.76
N LEU A 156 -9.36 -5.01 14.83
CA LEU A 156 -9.96 -6.30 15.17
C LEU A 156 -9.05 -7.13 16.10
N SER A 157 -7.77 -7.23 15.75
CA SER A 157 -6.74 -7.90 16.57
C SER A 157 -6.70 -7.34 17.99
N ARG A 158 -6.68 -6.01 18.13
CA ARG A 158 -6.63 -5.34 19.44
C ARG A 158 -7.89 -5.57 20.26
N ARG A 159 -9.07 -5.54 19.64
CA ARG A 159 -10.34 -5.73 20.36
C ARG A 159 -10.46 -7.10 20.99
N GLU A 160 -9.95 -8.13 20.32
CA GLU A 160 -9.99 -9.49 20.83
C GLU A 160 -8.93 -9.76 21.90
N ASP A 161 -7.74 -9.17 21.80
CA ASP A 161 -6.67 -9.39 22.78
C ASP A 161 -6.84 -8.53 24.05
N ALA A 162 -7.65 -7.46 24.01
CA ALA A 162 -7.88 -6.56 25.14
C ALA A 162 -8.43 -7.26 26.41
N PRO A 163 -9.43 -8.17 26.36
CA PRO A 163 -9.92 -8.90 27.52
C PRO A 163 -8.90 -9.91 28.07
N ALA A 164 -7.99 -10.41 27.24
CA ALA A 164 -6.98 -11.40 27.60
C ALA A 164 -5.75 -10.81 28.32
N GLY A 165 -5.81 -9.53 28.73
CA GLY A 165 -4.66 -8.82 29.32
C GLY A 165 -3.57 -8.52 28.29
N GLY A 166 -3.91 -8.46 27.00
CA GLY A 166 -3.00 -8.04 25.94
C GLY A 166 -2.37 -6.70 26.30
N SER A 167 -1.08 -6.70 26.61
CA SER A 167 -0.41 -5.50 27.08
C SER A 167 -0.36 -4.44 25.99
N SER A 168 -0.39 -3.16 26.39
CA SER A 168 -0.19 -2.03 25.47
C SER A 168 1.10 -2.18 24.63
N TYR A 169 2.15 -2.78 25.22
CA TYR A 169 3.40 -3.03 24.50
C TYR A 169 3.25 -4.05 23.37
N ARG A 170 2.52 -5.16 23.55
CA ARG A 170 2.36 -6.18 22.50
C ARG A 170 1.64 -5.63 21.28
N HIS A 171 0.63 -4.78 21.52
CA HIS A 171 -0.09 -4.11 20.44
C HIS A 171 0.83 -3.17 19.66
N ALA A 172 1.61 -2.33 20.35
CA ALA A 172 2.56 -1.42 19.70
C ALA A 172 3.60 -2.18 18.84
N TYR A 173 4.14 -3.30 19.35
CA TYR A 173 5.03 -4.16 18.57
C TYR A 173 4.32 -4.84 17.39
N THR A 174 3.08 -5.30 17.57
CA THR A 174 2.29 -5.91 16.49
C THR A 174 2.08 -4.91 15.35
N THR A 175 1.71 -3.66 15.65
CA THR A 175 1.58 -2.59 14.66
C THR A 175 2.92 -2.32 13.96
N LYS A 176 4.02 -2.22 14.72
CA LYS A 176 5.37 -1.99 14.16
C LYS A 176 5.81 -3.11 13.22
N TYR A 177 5.67 -4.36 13.64
CA TYR A 177 6.01 -5.52 12.82
C TYR A 177 5.08 -5.65 11.60
N THR A 178 3.79 -5.33 11.75
CA THR A 178 2.86 -5.31 10.61
C THR A 178 3.31 -4.31 9.56
N ALA A 179 3.67 -3.09 9.96
CA ALA A 179 4.20 -2.08 9.03
C ALA A 179 5.50 -2.56 8.34
N HIS A 180 6.38 -3.22 9.08
CA HIS A 180 7.60 -3.81 8.53
C HIS A 180 7.31 -4.90 7.48
N PHE A 181 6.42 -5.85 7.79
CA PHE A 181 6.05 -6.91 6.85
C PHE A 181 5.29 -6.38 5.63
N LEU A 182 4.46 -5.35 5.79
CA LEU A 182 3.86 -4.65 4.64
C LEU A 182 4.91 -4.04 3.71
N GLN A 183 5.93 -3.39 4.28
CA GLN A 183 7.03 -2.84 3.49
C GLN A 183 7.80 -3.93 2.76
N LEU A 184 8.07 -5.07 3.42
CA LEU A 184 8.71 -6.22 2.78
C LEU A 184 7.84 -6.78 1.64
N ALA A 185 6.54 -6.95 1.86
CA ALA A 185 5.61 -7.42 0.84
C ALA A 185 5.61 -6.49 -0.40
N LEU A 186 5.67 -5.19 -0.17
CA LEU A 186 5.61 -4.19 -1.24
C LEU A 186 6.85 -4.20 -2.15
N GLN A 187 8.00 -4.64 -1.62
CA GLN A 187 9.28 -4.71 -2.33
C GLN A 187 9.31 -5.80 -3.41
N ASP A 188 8.60 -6.91 -3.20
CA ASP A 188 8.56 -8.01 -4.16
C ASP A 188 7.23 -8.08 -4.92
N HIS A 189 7.31 -8.09 -6.24
CA HIS A 189 6.15 -8.20 -7.13
C HIS A 189 5.43 -9.55 -7.00
N VAL A 190 6.06 -10.58 -6.43
CA VAL A 190 5.41 -11.87 -6.14
C VAL A 190 4.14 -11.65 -5.29
N PHE A 191 4.14 -10.65 -4.40
CA PHE A 191 2.97 -10.37 -3.56
C PHE A 191 1.76 -9.80 -4.33
N LEU A 192 1.94 -9.34 -5.57
CA LEU A 192 0.84 -8.93 -6.45
C LEU A 192 -0.01 -10.11 -6.93
N SER A 193 0.45 -11.35 -6.73
CA SER A 193 -0.34 -12.56 -6.97
C SER A 193 -1.38 -12.82 -5.88
N PHE A 194 -1.19 -12.21 -4.69
CA PHE A 194 -2.14 -12.27 -3.59
C PHE A 194 -3.09 -11.07 -3.62
N ARG A 195 -4.27 -11.28 -3.04
CA ARG A 195 -5.22 -10.22 -2.76
C ARG A 195 -4.64 -9.25 -1.71
N PRO A 196 -4.72 -7.92 -1.88
CA PRO A 196 -4.31 -6.93 -0.88
C PRO A 196 -4.76 -7.21 0.57
N SER A 197 -5.99 -7.68 0.76
CA SER A 197 -6.54 -8.09 2.07
C SER A 197 -5.82 -9.31 2.64
N VAL A 198 -5.40 -10.26 1.80
CA VAL A 198 -4.59 -11.42 2.22
C VAL A 198 -3.19 -10.97 2.61
N VAL A 199 -2.56 -10.05 1.86
CA VAL A 199 -1.24 -9.49 2.22
C VAL A 199 -1.29 -8.74 3.56
N ALA A 200 -2.35 -7.97 3.80
CA ALA A 200 -2.58 -7.29 5.07
C ALA A 200 -2.76 -8.29 6.22
N ALA A 201 -3.59 -9.32 6.03
CA ALA A 201 -3.83 -10.36 7.02
C ALA A 201 -2.57 -11.17 7.33
N ALA A 202 -1.79 -11.54 6.31
CA ALA A 202 -0.53 -12.26 6.46
C ALA A 202 0.51 -11.45 7.24
N SER A 203 0.62 -10.16 6.94
CA SER A 203 1.51 -9.23 7.64
C SER A 203 1.18 -9.14 9.14
N ILE A 204 -0.11 -9.08 9.48
CA ILE A 204 -0.57 -9.07 10.87
C ILE A 204 -0.37 -10.43 11.54
N ALA A 205 -0.68 -11.52 10.84
CA ALA A 205 -0.50 -12.86 11.38
C ALA A 205 0.97 -13.14 11.74
N LEU A 206 1.90 -12.76 10.85
CA LEU A 206 3.32 -12.89 11.11
C LEU A 206 3.76 -11.97 12.26
N ALA A 207 3.28 -10.73 12.33
CA ALA A 207 3.52 -9.84 13.46
C ALA A 207 3.03 -10.42 14.80
N ARG A 208 1.87 -11.07 14.82
CA ARG A 208 1.32 -11.73 16.01
C ARG A 208 2.19 -12.92 16.44
N ILE A 209 2.74 -13.68 15.49
CA ILE A 209 3.71 -14.76 15.75
C ILE A 209 4.98 -14.21 16.40
N GLU A 210 5.56 -13.14 15.83
CA GLU A 210 6.78 -12.50 16.35
C GLU A 210 6.61 -11.99 17.80
N VAL A 211 5.43 -11.44 18.11
CA VAL A 211 5.10 -10.94 19.45
C VAL A 211 4.65 -12.07 20.40
N LYS A 212 4.63 -13.32 19.93
CA LYS A 212 4.26 -14.52 20.69
C LYS A 212 2.83 -14.47 21.22
N LEU A 213 1.90 -13.97 20.41
CA LEU A 213 0.47 -14.07 20.71
C LEU A 213 -0.01 -15.51 20.50
N PRO A 214 -1.01 -15.99 21.27
CA PRO A 214 -1.42 -17.40 21.26
C PRO A 214 -1.91 -17.92 19.92
N SER A 215 -2.44 -17.03 19.07
CA SER A 215 -2.92 -17.36 17.73
C SER A 215 -2.47 -16.31 16.74
N ALA A 216 -1.93 -16.77 15.60
CA ALA A 216 -1.53 -15.93 14.47
C ALA A 216 -2.75 -15.30 13.79
N TRP A 217 -3.84 -16.06 13.66
CA TRP A 217 -5.10 -15.59 13.09
C TRP A 217 -6.27 -16.26 13.81
N THR A 218 -7.11 -15.46 14.46
CA THR A 218 -8.15 -15.95 15.35
C THR A 218 -9.47 -16.19 14.62
N LEU A 219 -10.36 -16.96 15.24
CA LEU A 219 -11.72 -17.15 14.73
C LEU A 219 -12.52 -15.84 14.70
N TYR A 220 -12.26 -14.92 15.63
CA TYR A 220 -12.88 -13.59 15.63
C TYR A 220 -12.42 -12.79 14.41
N MET A 221 -11.12 -12.73 14.13
CA MET A 221 -10.60 -12.05 12.94
C MET A 221 -11.11 -12.71 11.66
N GLN A 222 -11.13 -14.05 11.59
CA GLN A 222 -11.72 -14.78 10.47
C GLN A 222 -13.21 -14.46 10.28
N HIS A 223 -14.00 -14.36 11.35
CA HIS A 223 -15.42 -14.04 11.28
C HIS A 223 -15.68 -12.67 10.62
N PHE A 224 -14.95 -11.63 11.05
CA PHE A 224 -15.15 -10.27 10.53
C PHE A 224 -14.53 -10.04 9.15
N THR A 225 -13.40 -10.70 8.86
CA THR A 225 -12.71 -10.54 7.56
C THR A 225 -13.18 -11.52 6.49
N GLY A 226 -13.81 -12.64 6.88
CA GLY A 226 -14.08 -13.77 5.99
C GLY A 226 -12.82 -14.44 5.44
N LEU A 227 -11.63 -14.16 5.99
CA LEU A 227 -10.36 -14.77 5.58
C LEU A 227 -10.04 -15.92 6.51
N ALA A 228 -10.09 -17.15 5.99
CA ALA A 228 -9.68 -18.34 6.72
C ALA A 228 -8.15 -18.49 6.69
N TRP A 229 -7.60 -19.19 7.68
CA TRP A 229 -6.14 -19.37 7.80
C TRP A 229 -5.52 -19.98 6.56
N GLU A 230 -6.21 -20.92 5.90
CA GLU A 230 -5.75 -21.60 4.69
C GLU A 230 -5.58 -20.65 3.50
N MET A 231 -6.29 -19.52 3.48
CA MET A 231 -6.14 -18.48 2.46
C MET A 231 -4.94 -17.57 2.74
N ILE A 232 -4.58 -17.42 4.02
CA ILE A 232 -3.55 -16.49 4.50
C ILE A 232 -2.19 -17.17 4.54
N LEU A 233 -2.15 -18.45 4.94
CA LEU A 233 -0.94 -19.24 5.16
C LEU A 233 0.05 -19.18 3.98
N PRO A 234 -0.35 -19.33 2.70
CA PRO A 234 0.61 -19.27 1.60
C PRO A 234 1.33 -17.91 1.50
N CYS A 235 0.63 -16.81 1.81
CA CYS A 235 1.23 -15.48 1.83
C CYS A 235 2.13 -15.26 3.06
N VAL A 236 1.81 -15.89 4.19
CA VAL A 236 2.66 -15.87 5.39
C VAL A 236 3.96 -16.62 5.14
N GLU A 237 3.88 -17.82 4.55
CA GLU A 237 5.06 -18.60 4.18
C GLU A 237 5.95 -17.80 3.21
N GLN A 238 5.36 -17.13 2.22
CA GLN A 238 6.10 -16.29 1.28
C GLN A 238 6.78 -15.07 1.95
N LEU A 239 6.28 -14.57 3.08
CA LEU A 239 6.91 -13.46 3.84
C LEU A 239 8.09 -13.91 4.70
N ILE A 240 8.20 -15.20 5.02
CA ILE A 240 9.27 -15.75 5.87
C ILE A 240 10.53 -16.01 5.04
N TRP A 241 10.38 -16.37 3.77
CA TRP A 241 11.46 -16.76 2.84
C TRP A 241 11.92 -15.58 1.97
#